data_AF-A0A8H7VXB5-F1
#
_entry.id   AF-A0A8H7VXB5-F1
#
_cell.length_a   1.000
_cell.length_b   1.000
_cell.length_c   1.000
_cell.angle_alpha   90.00
_cell.angle_beta   90.00
_cell.angle_gamma   90.00
#
_symmetry.space_group_name_H-M   'P 1'
#
loop_
_entity.id
_entity.type
_entity.pdbx_description
1 polymer ?
#
loop_
_entity_poly.entity_id
_entity_poly.type
_entity_poly.pdbx_seq_one_letter_code
_entity_poly.pdbx_strand_id
1 'polypeptide(L)'
;MGIQGLIPLLKSIQKPVEISEYAGQVVAVDGHCWLHRGAFSCASELARGIETNAFVEYFMNLVKMLVFYKVVPIIVFDGQQLPIKQVTTDSRATFRSTKLKEGKALLKDGKISEANKCFQQAISIIPSMVAKVIKVRHTLHELDRHKVQHIVSPYEADPQLAYMLKSGQVKAVITEDSDLLAFGCSNVIFKMDRSGEGVQISYTDVFDQVAGITDAHKFRYMCILSGCDYLPSLPGIGLRKASDIVKGRKTIKDILQVVQNRFAKEIANEYSDKFAKADAAFLYQFVFDPTSRTYVRLNPLPQDIKVDHLSGLGESPQNRDIPLLKSNNAIHLDHDRILKESNKENIDPFAQLGTSEFNEFEFDDKALQDMEILLKKVEPVVKPSLPPPSSSPPPRMFGPRYISSPLKSITNVNSSLPRSVPSVNTTTDRARLTALLKPKMSTFTVWKDKELPKKPTKSIFRARSPPPPSSFKPVLNKENVVHTPPSIKYQSSQKRKSILADYPDPFAKIKKPFALADTSIVRRGICKK
;
A
#
# COMPACT_ATOMS: atom_id res chain seq x y z
N MET A 1 -0.62 -4.93 2.08
CA MET A 1 -1.63 -4.33 1.18
C MET A 1 -0.89 -3.83 -0.06
N GLY A 2 -1.54 -3.17 -1.02
CA GLY A 2 -0.88 -2.67 -2.24
C GLY A 2 -0.54 -3.71 -3.32
N ILE A 3 0.56 -3.46 -4.05
CA ILE A 3 1.04 -4.25 -5.20
C ILE A 3 1.29 -5.73 -4.84
N GLN A 4 0.46 -6.60 -5.40
CA GLN A 4 0.46 -8.02 -5.08
C GLN A 4 1.78 -8.71 -5.45
N GLY A 5 2.41 -9.33 -4.45
CA GLY A 5 3.64 -10.12 -4.63
C GLY A 5 4.94 -9.29 -4.64
N LEU A 6 4.87 -7.97 -4.41
CA LEU A 6 6.06 -7.11 -4.45
C LEU A 6 7.02 -7.40 -3.29
N ILE A 7 6.52 -7.50 -2.05
CA ILE A 7 7.36 -7.81 -0.89
C ILE A 7 8.09 -9.16 -1.05
N PRO A 8 7.43 -10.27 -1.44
CA PRO A 8 8.12 -11.53 -1.77
C PRO A 8 9.18 -11.40 -2.88
N LEU A 9 8.93 -10.58 -3.91
CA LEU A 9 9.90 -10.35 -4.99
C LEU A 9 11.18 -9.68 -4.46
N LEU A 10 11.05 -8.82 -3.45
CA LEU A 10 12.15 -8.06 -2.84
C LEU A 10 12.79 -8.77 -1.64
N LYS A 11 12.58 -10.08 -1.46
CA LYS A 11 13.05 -10.84 -0.29
C LYS A 11 14.56 -10.73 -0.03
N SER A 12 15.37 -10.63 -1.08
CA SER A 12 16.85 -10.57 -0.99
C SER A 12 17.39 -9.27 -0.41
N ILE A 13 16.60 -8.19 -0.37
CA ILE A 13 16.99 -6.88 0.21
C ILE A 13 16.24 -6.56 1.49
N GLN A 14 15.43 -7.50 1.97
CA GLN A 14 14.80 -7.40 3.28
C GLN A 14 15.88 -7.56 4.35
N LYS A 15 16.08 -6.50 5.14
CA LYS A 15 17.01 -6.48 6.27
C LYS A 15 16.21 -6.50 7.57
N PRO A 16 16.47 -7.43 8.50
CA PRO A 16 15.93 -7.32 9.85
C PRO A 16 16.33 -5.97 10.46
N VAL A 17 15.42 -5.35 11.20
CA VAL A 17 15.67 -4.07 11.89
C VAL A 17 14.98 -4.09 13.25
N GLU A 18 15.61 -3.46 14.24
CA GLU A 18 14.97 -3.16 15.51
C GLU A 18 14.66 -1.65 15.57
N ILE A 19 13.47 -1.30 16.05
CA ILE A 19 13.04 0.10 16.09
C ILE A 19 13.90 0.98 17.00
N SER A 20 14.64 0.38 17.94
CA SER A 20 15.61 1.06 18.79
C SER A 20 16.75 1.71 18.00
N GLU A 21 17.02 1.27 16.77
CA GLU A 21 17.96 1.92 15.84
C GLU A 21 17.52 3.34 15.46
N TYR A 22 16.23 3.66 15.62
CA TYR A 22 15.65 4.98 15.37
C TYR A 22 15.47 5.81 16.65
N ALA A 23 16.10 5.43 17.77
CA ALA A 23 16.04 6.20 19.01
C ALA A 23 16.47 7.66 18.79
N GLY A 24 15.67 8.60 19.29
CA GLY A 24 15.85 10.04 19.08
C GLY A 24 15.44 10.54 17.69
N GLN A 25 14.89 9.68 16.83
CA GLN A 25 14.45 10.06 15.49
C GLN A 25 12.94 10.11 15.39
N VAL A 26 12.45 10.86 14.40
CA VAL A 26 11.03 10.91 14.05
C VAL A 26 10.73 9.87 12.99
N VAL A 27 9.73 9.03 13.24
CA VAL A 27 9.28 7.95 12.35
C VAL A 27 7.80 8.14 12.07
N ALA A 28 7.42 8.08 10.79
CA ALA A 28 6.02 8.14 10.42
C ALA A 28 5.38 6.74 10.49
N VAL A 29 4.13 6.67 10.91
CA VAL A 29 3.37 5.42 11.05
C VAL A 29 2.11 5.49 10.20
N ASP A 30 1.88 4.47 9.39
CA ASP A 30 0.59 4.25 8.75
C ASP A 30 -0.44 3.78 9.81
N GLY A 31 -1.29 4.72 10.23
CA GLY A 31 -2.31 4.49 11.25
C GLY A 31 -3.42 3.56 10.78
N HIS A 32 -3.77 3.57 9.48
CA HIS A 32 -4.83 2.68 8.97
C HIS A 32 -4.38 1.22 8.97
N CYS A 33 -3.12 0.95 8.63
CA CYS A 33 -2.54 -0.39 8.75
C CYS A 33 -2.61 -0.93 10.20
N TRP A 34 -2.25 -0.12 11.19
CA TRP A 34 -2.30 -0.55 12.60
C TRP A 34 -3.72 -0.70 13.14
N LEU A 35 -4.63 0.20 12.79
CA LEU A 35 -6.06 0.07 13.11
C LEU A 35 -6.64 -1.22 12.56
N HIS A 36 -6.33 -1.53 11.30
CA HIS A 36 -6.75 -2.78 10.66
C HIS A 36 -6.19 -4.00 11.39
N ARG A 37 -4.90 -3.99 11.74
CA ARG A 37 -4.29 -5.07 12.56
C ARG A 37 -4.93 -5.22 13.94
N GLY A 38 -5.25 -4.12 14.62
CA GLY A 38 -5.93 -4.14 15.92
C GLY A 38 -7.34 -4.72 15.81
N ALA A 39 -8.09 -4.33 14.78
CA ALA A 39 -9.45 -4.79 14.52
C ALA A 39 -9.56 -6.31 14.31
N PHE A 40 -8.48 -7.00 13.90
CA PHE A 40 -8.47 -8.46 13.76
C PHE A 40 -8.75 -9.19 15.07
N SER A 41 -8.33 -8.60 16.20
CA SER A 41 -8.50 -9.19 17.53
C SER A 41 -9.94 -9.09 18.05
N CYS A 42 -10.72 -8.15 17.53
CA CYS A 42 -12.10 -7.88 17.93
C CYS A 42 -13.07 -7.90 16.73
N ALA A 43 -12.76 -8.71 15.72
CA ALA A 43 -13.49 -8.74 14.46
C ALA A 43 -14.95 -9.18 14.65
N SER A 44 -15.18 -10.13 15.56
CA SER A 44 -16.50 -10.65 15.90
C SER A 44 -17.38 -9.58 16.55
N GLU A 45 -16.83 -8.85 17.52
CA GLU A 45 -17.48 -7.76 18.23
C GLU A 45 -17.90 -6.67 17.23
N LEU A 46 -16.94 -6.22 16.39
CA LEU A 46 -17.19 -5.22 15.36
C LEU A 46 -18.28 -5.67 14.36
N ALA A 47 -18.21 -6.91 13.87
CA ALA A 47 -19.20 -7.45 12.94
C ALA A 47 -20.62 -7.56 13.52
N ARG A 48 -20.71 -7.65 14.85
CA ARG A 48 -21.96 -7.74 15.61
C ARG A 48 -22.46 -6.40 16.15
N GLY A 49 -21.70 -5.32 15.95
CA GLY A 49 -22.01 -4.00 16.51
C GLY A 49 -21.87 -3.95 18.03
N ILE A 50 -21.07 -4.83 18.61
CA ILE A 50 -20.73 -4.80 20.03
C ILE A 50 -19.61 -3.78 20.21
N GLU A 51 -19.80 -2.83 21.13
CA GLU A 51 -18.78 -1.85 21.43
C GLU A 51 -17.51 -2.53 21.98
N THR A 52 -16.35 -2.09 21.49
CA THR A 52 -15.05 -2.61 21.89
C THR A 52 -14.00 -1.52 21.77
N ASN A 53 -13.02 -1.55 22.67
CA ASN A 53 -11.83 -0.69 22.63
C ASN A 53 -10.54 -1.50 22.38
N ALA A 54 -10.65 -2.81 22.11
CA ALA A 54 -9.49 -3.69 21.92
C ALA A 54 -8.56 -3.23 20.79
N PHE A 55 -9.11 -2.67 19.70
CA PHE A 55 -8.30 -2.10 18.63
C PHE A 55 -7.56 -0.82 19.05
N VAL A 56 -8.13 -0.03 19.98
CA VAL A 56 -7.49 1.17 20.54
C VAL A 56 -6.35 0.75 21.45
N GLU A 57 -6.58 -0.21 22.35
CA GLU A 57 -5.53 -0.76 23.21
C GLU A 57 -4.37 -1.35 22.40
N TYR A 58 -4.69 -2.13 21.36
CA TYR A 58 -3.70 -2.66 20.43
C TYR A 58 -2.87 -1.54 19.81
N PHE A 59 -3.53 -0.51 19.28
CA PHE A 59 -2.89 0.63 18.63
C PHE A 59 -1.97 1.37 19.60
N MET A 60 -2.46 1.68 20.80
CA MET A 60 -1.71 2.44 21.79
C MET A 60 -0.53 1.66 22.35
N ASN A 61 -0.61 0.34 22.45
CA ASN A 61 0.54 -0.49 22.85
C ASN A 61 1.69 -0.42 21.84
N LEU A 62 1.40 -0.28 20.54
CA LEU A 62 2.44 -0.05 19.54
C LEU A 62 3.05 1.35 19.65
N VAL A 63 2.22 2.37 19.91
CA VAL A 63 2.70 3.73 20.17
C VAL A 63 3.60 3.77 21.42
N LYS A 64 3.17 3.14 22.52
CA LYS A 64 3.97 3.00 23.75
C LYS A 64 5.33 2.38 23.48
N MET A 65 5.35 1.33 22.67
CA MET A 65 6.59 0.65 22.30
C MET A 65 7.54 1.62 21.57
N LEU A 66 7.06 2.43 20.63
CA LEU A 66 7.89 3.46 19.98
C LEU A 66 8.46 4.47 20.98
N VAL A 67 7.60 5.00 21.86
CA VAL A 67 8.00 5.98 22.88
C VAL A 67 9.00 5.36 23.87
N PHE A 68 8.83 4.10 24.26
CA PHE A 68 9.74 3.37 25.12
C PHE A 68 11.16 3.31 24.54
N TYR A 69 11.28 3.03 23.23
CA TYR A 69 12.55 3.07 22.51
C TYR A 69 13.01 4.48 22.13
N LYS A 70 12.37 5.53 22.68
CA LYS A 70 12.68 6.94 22.43
C LYS A 70 12.53 7.35 20.97
N VAL A 71 11.69 6.64 20.20
CA VAL A 71 11.28 7.03 18.85
C VAL A 71 10.10 7.98 18.97
N VAL A 72 10.07 9.01 18.11
CA VAL A 72 9.00 10.00 18.08
C VAL A 72 8.04 9.67 16.93
N PRO A 73 6.86 9.10 17.23
CA PRO A 73 5.90 8.76 16.18
C PRO A 73 5.12 9.97 15.67
N ILE A 74 5.00 10.06 14.34
CA ILE A 74 3.93 10.83 13.68
C ILE A 74 2.99 9.85 13.00
N ILE A 75 1.77 9.74 13.51
CA ILE A 75 0.76 8.82 12.99
C ILE A 75 0.02 9.49 11.83
N VAL A 76 -0.02 8.85 10.67
CA VAL A 76 -0.73 9.36 9.49
C VAL A 76 -1.98 8.53 9.25
N PHE A 77 -3.13 9.21 9.11
CA PHE A 77 -4.41 8.60 8.78
C PHE A 77 -4.87 9.02 7.37
N ASP A 78 -5.59 8.15 6.68
CA ASP A 78 -6.35 8.50 5.47
C ASP A 78 -7.42 9.56 5.80
N GLY A 79 -7.66 10.45 4.85
CA GLY A 79 -8.78 11.38 4.80
C GLY A 79 -9.81 10.95 3.77
N GLN A 80 -10.03 11.79 2.76
CA GLN A 80 -11.08 11.55 1.76
C GLN A 80 -10.72 10.43 0.78
N GLN A 81 -11.75 9.76 0.23
CA GLN A 81 -11.53 8.80 -0.84
C GLN A 81 -11.08 9.51 -2.12
N LEU A 82 -10.06 8.93 -2.76
CA LEU A 82 -9.56 9.40 -4.04
C LEU A 82 -10.43 8.84 -5.19
N PRO A 83 -10.99 9.67 -6.08
CA PRO A 83 -11.90 9.19 -7.12
C PRO A 83 -11.31 8.11 -8.04
N ILE A 84 -10.01 8.18 -8.39
CA ILE A 84 -9.35 7.16 -9.21
C ILE A 84 -9.34 5.76 -8.55
N LYS A 85 -9.44 5.70 -7.22
CA LYS A 85 -9.46 4.46 -6.42
C LYS A 85 -10.88 3.92 -6.20
N GLN A 86 -11.91 4.57 -6.76
CA GLN A 86 -13.32 4.21 -6.51
C GLN A 86 -13.62 2.75 -6.88
N VAL A 87 -13.16 2.28 -8.05
CA VAL A 87 -13.37 0.89 -8.51
C VAL A 87 -12.83 -0.12 -7.50
N THR A 88 -11.62 0.10 -7.00
CA THR A 88 -10.96 -0.75 -5.99
C THR A 88 -11.70 -0.69 -4.67
N THR A 89 -12.15 0.49 -4.26
CA THR A 89 -12.90 0.71 -3.02
C THR A 89 -14.26 0.01 -3.04
N ASP A 90 -15.00 0.11 -4.15
CA ASP A 90 -16.29 -0.54 -4.34
C ASP A 90 -16.17 -2.07 -4.34
N SER A 91 -15.12 -2.59 -4.98
CA SER A 91 -14.80 -4.02 -4.96
C SER A 91 -14.51 -4.52 -3.53
N ARG A 92 -13.70 -3.77 -2.76
CA ARG A 92 -13.40 -4.07 -1.35
C ARG A 92 -14.66 -4.01 -0.49
N ALA A 93 -15.52 -3.01 -0.68
CA ALA A 93 -16.78 -2.86 0.05
C ALA A 93 -17.74 -4.03 -0.24
N THR A 94 -17.87 -4.43 -1.50
CA THR A 94 -18.71 -5.56 -1.92
C THR A 94 -18.22 -6.88 -1.34
N PHE A 95 -16.89 -7.11 -1.37
CA PHE A 95 -16.28 -8.29 -0.78
C PHE A 95 -16.53 -8.37 0.73
N ARG A 96 -16.29 -7.28 1.46
CA ARG A 96 -16.54 -7.21 2.91
C ARG A 96 -18.00 -7.44 3.26
N SER A 97 -18.93 -6.84 2.52
CA SER A 97 -20.39 -7.04 2.71
C SER A 97 -20.77 -8.51 2.53
N THR A 98 -20.20 -9.17 1.52
CA THR A 98 -20.41 -10.61 1.27
C THR A 98 -19.88 -11.44 2.44
N LYS A 99 -18.65 -11.17 2.90
CA LYS A 99 -18.03 -11.87 4.04
C LYS A 99 -18.75 -11.63 5.37
N LEU A 100 -19.30 -10.42 5.58
CA LEU A 100 -20.12 -10.13 6.75
C LEU A 100 -21.40 -10.98 6.78
N LYS A 101 -22.09 -11.10 5.63
CA LYS A 101 -23.30 -11.94 5.51
C LYS A 101 -22.99 -13.42 5.74
N GLU A 102 -21.91 -13.91 5.12
CA GLU A 102 -21.43 -15.29 5.28
C GLU A 102 -21.09 -15.58 6.75
N GLY A 103 -20.32 -14.70 7.40
CA GLY A 103 -19.95 -14.85 8.81
C GLY A 103 -21.17 -14.85 9.74
N LYS A 104 -22.17 -13.99 9.48
CA LYS A 104 -23.41 -13.95 10.26
C LYS A 104 -24.24 -15.22 10.10
N ALA A 105 -24.25 -15.84 8.91
CA ALA A 105 -24.92 -17.12 8.70
C ALA A 105 -24.21 -18.26 9.44
N LEU A 106 -22.89 -18.38 9.28
CA LEU A 106 -22.07 -19.39 9.97
C LEU A 106 -22.18 -19.29 11.50
N LEU A 107 -22.28 -18.07 12.04
CA LEU A 107 -22.47 -17.84 13.46
C LEU A 107 -23.82 -18.37 13.96
N LYS A 108 -24.90 -18.21 13.18
CA LYS A 108 -26.23 -18.76 13.49
C LYS A 108 -26.21 -20.30 13.48
N ASP A 109 -25.40 -20.89 12.61
CA ASP A 109 -25.20 -22.34 12.51
C ASP A 109 -24.25 -22.91 13.61
N GLY A 110 -23.78 -22.08 14.54
CA GLY A 110 -22.85 -22.49 15.60
C GLY A 110 -21.40 -22.69 15.15
N LYS A 111 -21.06 -22.36 13.91
CA LYS A 111 -19.70 -22.50 13.34
C LYS A 111 -18.82 -21.30 13.66
N ILE A 112 -18.51 -21.13 14.94
CA ILE A 112 -17.85 -19.94 15.50
C ILE A 112 -16.50 -19.65 14.83
N SER A 113 -15.64 -20.66 14.65
CA SER A 113 -14.30 -20.46 14.08
C SER A 113 -14.34 -19.98 12.62
N GLU A 114 -15.23 -20.56 11.80
CA GLU A 114 -15.41 -20.17 10.41
C GLU A 114 -16.03 -18.77 10.30
N ALA A 115 -17.05 -18.49 11.13
CA ALA A 115 -17.65 -17.16 11.23
C ALA A 115 -16.61 -16.08 11.54
N ASN A 116 -15.70 -16.34 12.50
CA ASN A 116 -14.66 -15.38 12.86
C ASN A 116 -13.68 -15.10 11.72
N LYS A 117 -13.33 -16.10 10.90
CA LYS A 117 -12.50 -15.89 9.70
C LYS A 117 -13.21 -14.97 8.69
N CYS A 118 -14.51 -15.18 8.49
CA CYS A 118 -15.31 -14.30 7.63
C CYS A 118 -15.41 -12.88 8.20
N PHE A 119 -15.56 -12.73 9.53
CA PHE A 119 -15.56 -11.42 10.18
C PHE A 119 -14.22 -10.70 10.03
N GLN A 120 -13.09 -11.39 10.19
CA GLN A 120 -11.76 -10.82 9.94
C GLN A 120 -11.61 -10.33 8.49
N GLN A 121 -12.15 -11.07 7.52
CA GLN A 121 -12.15 -10.65 6.11
C GLN A 121 -13.13 -9.50 5.80
N ALA A 122 -14.11 -9.28 6.67
CA ALA A 122 -15.12 -8.23 6.54
C ALA A 122 -14.73 -6.91 7.24
N ILE A 123 -13.60 -6.86 7.94
CA ILE A 123 -13.14 -5.67 8.67
C ILE A 123 -13.07 -4.47 7.71
N SER A 124 -13.69 -3.38 8.15
CA SER A 124 -13.55 -2.06 7.56
C SER A 124 -13.19 -1.09 8.68
N ILE A 125 -12.16 -0.29 8.47
CA ILE A 125 -11.86 0.82 9.38
C ILE A 125 -12.84 1.94 9.05
N ILE A 126 -13.55 2.39 10.08
CA ILE A 126 -14.56 3.44 9.96
C ILE A 126 -14.09 4.70 10.69
N PRO A 127 -14.59 5.88 10.30
CA PRO A 127 -14.30 7.18 10.93
C PRO A 127 -14.26 7.18 12.46
N SER A 128 -15.24 6.55 13.11
CA SER A 128 -15.36 6.53 14.57
C SER A 128 -14.23 5.75 15.25
N MET A 129 -13.63 4.75 14.58
CA MET A 129 -12.46 4.03 15.10
C MET A 129 -11.22 4.93 15.11
N VAL A 130 -11.01 5.69 14.02
CA VAL A 130 -9.92 6.67 13.90
C VAL A 130 -10.08 7.75 14.98
N ALA A 131 -11.30 8.29 15.13
CA ALA A 131 -11.61 9.30 16.13
C ALA A 131 -11.33 8.79 17.56
N LYS A 132 -11.68 7.54 17.90
CA LYS A 132 -11.37 6.94 19.21
C LYS A 132 -9.86 6.88 19.46
N VAL A 133 -9.04 6.50 18.48
CA VAL A 133 -7.57 6.47 18.63
C VAL A 133 -6.99 7.87 18.76
N ILE A 134 -7.39 8.82 17.90
CA ILE A 134 -6.93 10.20 17.98
C ILE A 134 -7.26 10.78 19.36
N LYS A 135 -8.45 10.51 19.87
CA LYS A 135 -8.88 10.96 21.19
C LYS A 135 -7.99 10.44 22.32
N VAL A 136 -7.73 9.13 22.38
CA VAL A 136 -6.83 8.56 23.39
C VAL A 136 -5.40 9.10 23.22
N ARG A 137 -4.94 9.31 21.99
CA ARG A 137 -3.65 9.97 21.71
C ARG A 137 -3.60 11.40 22.26
N HIS A 138 -4.67 12.20 22.14
CA HIS A 138 -4.71 13.56 22.68
C HIS A 138 -4.50 13.57 24.20
N THR A 139 -5.26 12.74 24.92
CA THR A 139 -5.12 12.59 26.37
C THR A 139 -3.68 12.27 26.77
N LEU A 140 -3.02 11.39 26.01
CA LEU A 140 -1.63 11.00 26.29
C LEU A 140 -0.63 12.10 25.94
N HIS A 141 -0.87 12.84 24.87
CA HIS A 141 -0.03 13.96 24.48
C HIS A 141 -0.05 15.07 25.54
N GLU A 142 -1.19 15.31 26.17
CA GLU A 142 -1.34 16.24 27.30
C GLU A 142 -0.57 15.76 28.54
N LEU A 143 -0.63 14.45 28.84
CA LEU A 143 0.05 13.86 29.99
C LEU A 143 1.57 13.70 29.79
N ASP A 144 2.04 13.43 28.56
CA ASP A 144 3.44 13.07 28.24
C ASP A 144 4.17 14.13 27.39
N ARG A 145 3.79 15.41 27.51
CA ARG A 145 4.51 16.56 26.92
C ARG A 145 4.93 16.37 25.45
N HIS A 146 3.98 16.20 24.54
CA HIS A 146 4.19 16.29 23.08
C HIS A 146 4.90 15.12 22.35
N LYS A 147 5.01 13.93 22.93
CA LYS A 147 5.78 12.83 22.29
C LYS A 147 5.11 12.12 21.11
N VAL A 148 3.80 12.23 20.92
CA VAL A 148 3.05 11.50 19.86
C VAL A 148 2.23 12.48 19.06
N GLN A 149 2.46 12.59 17.75
CA GLN A 149 1.72 13.51 16.89
C GLN A 149 0.90 12.75 15.84
N HIS A 150 -0.04 13.43 15.19
CA HIS A 150 -0.78 12.82 14.09
C HIS A 150 -1.05 13.81 12.94
N ILE A 151 -1.21 13.27 11.74
CA ILE A 151 -1.68 13.96 10.53
C ILE A 151 -2.87 13.16 9.99
N VAL A 152 -3.91 13.85 9.58
CA VAL A 152 -4.91 13.28 8.67
C VAL A 152 -4.58 13.81 7.27
N SER A 153 -4.32 12.91 6.33
CA SER A 153 -4.05 13.26 4.93
C SER A 153 -5.28 13.88 4.29
N PRO A 154 -5.16 14.79 3.29
CA PRO A 154 -6.32 15.23 2.52
C PRO A 154 -7.03 14.05 1.80
N TYR A 155 -6.25 13.08 1.34
CA TYR A 155 -6.74 11.87 0.68
C TYR A 155 -6.06 10.63 1.29
N GLU A 156 -5.11 10.00 0.61
CA GLU A 156 -4.48 8.77 1.10
C GLU A 156 -3.28 9.06 2.02
N ALA A 157 -3.05 8.22 3.02
CA ALA A 157 -1.88 8.29 3.88
C ALA A 157 -0.59 8.01 3.11
N ASP A 158 -0.62 7.14 2.09
CA ASP A 158 0.57 6.74 1.32
C ASP A 158 1.36 7.91 0.72
N PRO A 159 0.76 8.85 -0.05
CA PRO A 159 1.47 10.02 -0.54
C PRO A 159 1.92 10.95 0.60
N GLN A 160 1.17 11.06 1.69
CA GLN A 160 1.56 11.87 2.85
C GLN A 160 2.82 11.33 3.52
N LEU A 161 2.87 10.01 3.77
CA LEU A 161 4.02 9.30 4.31
C LEU A 161 5.24 9.46 3.39
N ALA A 162 5.03 9.31 2.07
CA ALA A 162 6.08 9.50 1.08
C ALA A 162 6.61 10.94 1.06
N TYR A 163 5.73 11.94 1.18
CA TYR A 163 6.11 13.34 1.23
C TYR A 163 6.97 13.65 2.47
N MET A 164 6.56 13.20 3.64
CA MET A 164 7.31 13.43 4.89
C MET A 164 8.69 12.80 4.85
N LEU A 165 8.83 11.61 4.26
CA LEU A 165 10.12 10.95 4.11
C LEU A 165 11.01 11.66 3.09
N LYS A 166 10.46 12.08 1.94
CA LYS A 166 11.20 12.81 0.89
C LYS A 166 11.64 14.20 1.31
N SER A 167 10.82 14.90 2.09
CA SER A 167 11.14 16.22 2.65
C SER A 167 12.07 16.15 3.86
N GLY A 168 12.44 14.95 4.32
CA GLY A 168 13.37 14.74 5.43
C GLY A 168 12.78 14.96 6.82
N GLN A 169 11.46 15.15 6.90
CA GLN A 169 10.72 15.35 8.17
C GLN A 169 10.71 14.10 9.04
N VAL A 170 10.85 12.92 8.43
CA VAL A 170 10.96 11.62 9.12
C VAL A 170 12.10 10.80 8.56
N LYS A 171 12.59 9.82 9.34
CA LYS A 171 13.73 8.96 8.97
C LYS A 171 13.32 7.59 8.42
N ALA A 172 12.12 7.14 8.76
CA ALA A 172 11.52 5.92 8.24
C ALA A 172 9.99 6.02 8.25
N VAL A 173 9.36 5.12 7.50
CA VAL A 173 7.91 4.89 7.51
C VAL A 173 7.64 3.46 7.96
N ILE A 174 6.75 3.29 8.94
CA ILE A 174 6.23 1.97 9.35
C ILE A 174 4.89 1.73 8.65
N THR A 175 4.79 0.70 7.81
CA THR A 175 3.54 0.31 7.12
C THR A 175 3.58 -1.17 6.70
N GLU A 176 2.41 -1.74 6.38
CA GLU A 176 2.29 -3.04 5.69
C GLU A 176 1.90 -2.88 4.21
N ASP A 177 1.83 -1.64 3.71
CA ASP A 177 1.49 -1.34 2.32
C ASP A 177 2.76 -1.20 1.47
N SER A 178 2.88 -2.05 0.45
CA SER A 178 4.03 -2.04 -0.45
C SER A 178 3.98 -0.90 -1.48
N ASP A 179 2.84 -0.21 -1.61
CA ASP A 179 2.68 0.92 -2.54
C ASP A 179 3.64 2.07 -2.22
N LEU A 180 4.06 2.20 -0.96
CA LEU A 180 5.05 3.20 -0.52
C LEU A 180 6.39 3.08 -1.27
N LEU A 181 6.77 1.87 -1.70
CA LEU A 181 7.95 1.69 -2.55
C LEU A 181 7.70 2.26 -3.96
N ALA A 182 6.51 2.12 -4.52
CA ALA A 182 6.16 2.73 -5.81
C ALA A 182 6.06 4.27 -5.74
N PHE A 183 5.69 4.82 -4.57
CA PHE A 183 5.81 6.24 -4.26
C PHE A 183 7.27 6.74 -4.12
N GLY A 184 8.23 5.82 -4.01
CA GLY A 184 9.65 6.12 -3.89
C GLY A 184 10.11 6.42 -2.47
N CYS A 185 9.47 5.83 -1.46
CA CYS A 185 9.91 5.94 -0.07
C CYS A 185 11.27 5.30 0.11
N SER A 186 12.27 6.08 0.57
CA SER A 186 13.66 5.65 0.71
C SER A 186 13.89 4.57 1.75
N ASN A 187 13.09 4.55 2.82
CA ASN A 187 13.29 3.71 3.99
C ASN A 187 11.94 3.31 4.60
N VAL A 188 11.55 2.05 4.41
CA VAL A 188 10.25 1.52 4.86
C VAL A 188 10.46 0.29 5.74
N ILE A 189 9.81 0.29 6.91
CA ILE A 189 9.80 -0.80 7.88
C ILE A 189 8.46 -1.53 7.78
N PHE A 190 8.52 -2.77 7.34
CA PHE A 190 7.39 -3.69 7.23
C PHE A 190 7.34 -4.65 8.41
N LYS A 191 6.17 -5.26 8.64
CA LYS A 191 5.98 -6.37 9.59
C LYS A 191 6.47 -6.07 11.00
N MET A 192 6.45 -4.81 11.43
CA MET A 192 6.89 -4.45 12.77
C MET A 192 5.96 -5.06 13.81
N ASP A 193 6.53 -5.79 14.75
CA ASP A 193 5.80 -6.48 15.81
C ASP A 193 5.68 -5.63 17.09
N ARG A 194 5.22 -6.24 18.19
CA ARG A 194 5.01 -5.57 19.47
C ARG A 194 6.31 -5.36 20.27
N SER A 195 7.38 -6.05 19.90
CA SER A 195 8.71 -5.93 20.53
C SER A 195 9.58 -4.86 19.84
N GLY A 196 9.17 -4.41 18.65
CA GLY A 196 9.89 -3.43 17.84
C GLY A 196 10.75 -4.05 16.74
N GLU A 197 10.71 -5.38 16.57
CA GLU A 197 11.37 -6.06 15.47
C GLU A 197 10.55 -5.94 14.19
N GLY A 198 11.23 -5.68 13.07
CA GLY A 198 10.60 -5.55 11.76
C GLY A 198 11.54 -5.91 10.61
N VAL A 199 11.09 -5.60 9.40
CA VAL A 199 11.82 -5.83 8.16
C VAL A 199 11.95 -4.52 7.40
N GLN A 200 13.16 -4.00 7.30
CA GLN A 200 13.47 -2.81 6.52
C GLN A 200 13.75 -3.15 5.06
N ILE A 201 13.26 -2.30 4.16
CA ILE A 201 13.70 -2.24 2.77
C ILE A 201 14.18 -0.82 2.49
N SER A 202 15.44 -0.72 2.06
CA SER A 202 16.01 0.52 1.51
C SER A 202 15.67 0.61 0.03
N TYR A 203 15.17 1.77 -0.42
CA TYR A 203 14.80 1.99 -1.81
C TYR A 203 15.99 1.91 -2.77
N THR A 204 17.18 2.28 -2.30
CA THR A 204 18.42 2.18 -3.08
C THR A 204 18.68 0.75 -3.53
N ASP A 205 18.35 -0.22 -2.68
CA ASP A 205 18.66 -1.62 -2.89
C ASP A 205 17.64 -2.28 -3.85
N VAL A 206 16.50 -1.62 -4.13
CA VAL A 206 15.45 -2.12 -5.03
C VAL A 206 15.98 -2.31 -6.45
N PHE A 207 16.81 -1.39 -6.92
CA PHE A 207 17.34 -1.41 -8.29
C PHE A 207 18.38 -2.50 -8.51
N ASP A 208 19.08 -2.92 -7.44
CA ASP A 208 20.06 -3.99 -7.50
C ASP A 208 19.41 -5.38 -7.66
N GLN A 209 18.15 -5.53 -7.21
CA GLN A 209 17.45 -6.81 -7.24
C GLN A 209 16.58 -7.01 -8.47
N VAL A 210 15.91 -5.95 -8.93
CA VAL A 210 15.01 -6.07 -10.07
C VAL A 210 15.79 -5.85 -11.36
N ALA A 211 16.51 -6.89 -11.80
CA ALA A 211 17.45 -6.83 -12.91
C ALA A 211 16.87 -6.16 -14.17
N GLY A 212 17.35 -4.95 -14.48
CA GLY A 212 16.94 -4.17 -15.65
C GLY A 212 15.97 -3.02 -15.36
N ILE A 213 15.55 -2.86 -14.11
CA ILE A 213 14.89 -1.67 -13.58
C ILE A 213 15.97 -0.76 -13.01
N THR A 214 16.31 0.27 -13.77
CA THR A 214 17.49 1.10 -13.52
C THR A 214 17.19 2.39 -12.76
N ASP A 215 15.92 2.72 -12.59
CA ASP A 215 15.49 4.01 -12.06
C ASP A 215 14.07 3.92 -11.45
N ALA A 216 13.73 4.94 -10.67
CA ALA A 216 12.47 5.04 -9.95
C ALA A 216 11.23 5.05 -10.86
N HIS A 217 11.34 5.63 -12.07
CA HIS A 217 10.22 5.67 -13.02
C HIS A 217 9.89 4.27 -13.51
N LYS A 218 10.91 3.52 -13.93
CA LYS A 218 10.75 2.13 -14.37
C LYS A 218 10.19 1.23 -13.28
N PHE A 219 10.65 1.39 -12.05
CA PHE A 219 10.12 0.60 -10.93
C PHE A 219 8.62 0.88 -10.72
N ARG A 220 8.23 2.16 -10.69
CA ARG A 220 6.83 2.55 -10.59
C ARG A 220 6.00 2.05 -11.78
N TYR A 221 6.51 2.14 -13.01
CA TYR A 221 5.83 1.61 -14.19
C TYR A 221 5.62 0.10 -14.12
N MET A 222 6.62 -0.64 -13.64
CA MET A 222 6.48 -2.08 -13.39
C MET A 222 5.34 -2.34 -12.38
N CYS A 223 5.29 -1.58 -11.29
CA CYS A 223 4.25 -1.71 -10.27
C CYS A 223 2.85 -1.46 -10.85
N ILE A 224 2.67 -0.35 -11.60
CA ILE A 224 1.40 -0.02 -12.26
C ILE A 224 0.99 -1.12 -13.26
N LEU A 225 1.92 -1.57 -14.12
CA LEU A 225 1.66 -2.64 -15.10
C LEU A 225 1.26 -3.96 -14.43
N SER A 226 1.84 -4.25 -13.27
CA SER A 226 1.53 -5.46 -12.50
C SER A 226 0.20 -5.42 -11.75
N GLY A 227 -0.48 -4.27 -11.77
CA GLY A 227 -1.72 -4.02 -11.04
C GLY A 227 -1.44 -3.30 -9.71
N CYS A 228 -2.14 -2.18 -9.52
CA CYS A 228 -2.12 -1.38 -8.31
C CYS A 228 -3.55 -0.91 -7.97
N ASP A 229 -3.71 -0.22 -6.85
CA ASP A 229 -5.01 0.28 -6.41
C ASP A 229 -5.67 1.29 -7.37
N TYR A 230 -4.87 1.93 -8.24
CA TYR A 230 -5.33 2.92 -9.24
C TYR A 230 -5.63 2.34 -10.62
N LEU A 231 -5.03 1.19 -10.95
CA LEU A 231 -5.18 0.56 -12.26
C LEU A 231 -5.00 -0.96 -12.14
N PRO A 232 -6.04 -1.76 -12.42
CA PRO A 232 -5.89 -3.22 -12.48
C PRO A 232 -4.92 -3.63 -13.59
N SER A 233 -4.20 -4.73 -13.39
CA SER A 233 -3.32 -5.29 -14.42
C SER A 233 -4.11 -5.81 -15.63
N LEU A 234 -3.50 -5.76 -16.81
CA LEU A 234 -4.04 -6.50 -17.96
C LEU A 234 -3.94 -8.01 -17.77
N PRO A 235 -4.85 -8.81 -18.38
CA PRO A 235 -4.85 -10.26 -18.24
C PRO A 235 -3.49 -10.90 -18.52
N GLY A 236 -3.00 -11.67 -17.55
CA GLY A 236 -1.73 -12.36 -17.67
C GLY A 236 -0.52 -11.43 -17.70
N ILE A 237 -0.60 -10.23 -17.14
CA ILE A 237 0.54 -9.38 -16.74
C ILE A 237 0.59 -9.33 -15.21
N GLY A 238 1.64 -9.92 -14.63
CA GLY A 238 1.99 -9.72 -13.22
C GLY A 238 3.42 -9.21 -13.11
N LEU A 239 3.95 -9.06 -11.90
CA LEU A 239 5.27 -8.45 -11.63
C LEU A 239 6.41 -8.92 -12.55
N ARG A 240 6.54 -10.23 -12.77
CA ARG A 240 7.60 -10.78 -13.64
C ARG A 240 7.48 -10.26 -15.08
N LYS A 241 6.28 -10.38 -15.68
CA LYS A 241 6.04 -9.91 -17.05
C LYS A 241 6.07 -8.40 -17.15
N ALA A 242 5.59 -7.68 -16.14
CA ALA A 242 5.71 -6.23 -16.06
C ALA A 242 7.20 -5.82 -16.07
N SER A 243 8.04 -6.49 -15.29
CA SER A 243 9.49 -6.28 -15.30
C SER A 243 10.09 -6.54 -16.68
N ASP A 244 9.70 -7.63 -17.36
CA ASP A 244 10.16 -7.94 -18.72
C ASP A 244 9.71 -6.89 -19.76
N ILE A 245 8.51 -6.31 -19.57
CA ILE A 245 7.96 -5.24 -20.40
C ILE A 245 8.66 -3.90 -20.12
N VAL A 246 9.18 -3.66 -18.92
CA VAL A 246 9.90 -2.41 -18.64
C VAL A 246 11.39 -2.52 -18.99
N LYS A 247 11.99 -3.69 -18.74
CA LYS A 247 13.41 -3.96 -18.94
C LYS A 247 13.87 -3.67 -20.37
N GLY A 248 14.99 -2.94 -20.47
CA GLY A 248 15.64 -2.60 -21.75
C GLY A 248 14.95 -1.51 -22.57
N ARG A 249 13.77 -1.01 -22.15
CA ARG A 249 13.06 0.07 -22.83
C ARG A 249 13.42 1.42 -22.24
N LYS A 250 13.50 2.44 -23.11
CA LYS A 250 14.00 3.77 -22.74
C LYS A 250 12.87 4.70 -22.34
N THR A 251 11.76 4.66 -23.08
CA THR A 251 10.65 5.60 -22.89
C THR A 251 9.36 4.89 -22.51
N ILE A 252 8.44 5.62 -21.89
CA ILE A 252 7.08 5.12 -21.64
C ILE A 252 6.35 4.74 -22.93
N LYS A 253 6.62 5.43 -24.04
CA LYS A 253 6.06 5.10 -25.36
C LYS A 253 6.49 3.69 -25.81
N ASP A 254 7.77 3.35 -25.64
CA ASP A 254 8.29 2.02 -25.97
C ASP A 254 7.62 0.92 -25.14
N ILE A 255 7.37 1.20 -23.86
CA ILE A 255 6.70 0.29 -22.92
C ILE A 255 5.25 0.06 -23.36
N LEU A 256 4.50 1.14 -23.61
CA LEU A 256 3.09 1.05 -24.03
C LEU A 256 2.93 0.46 -25.44
N GLN A 257 3.92 0.60 -26.32
CA GLN A 257 3.90 -0.06 -27.63
C GLN A 257 3.84 -1.60 -27.50
N VAL A 258 4.47 -2.18 -26.47
CA VAL A 258 4.37 -3.63 -26.22
C VAL A 258 2.95 -4.02 -25.83
N VAL A 259 2.30 -3.18 -25.03
CA VAL A 259 0.90 -3.38 -24.66
C VAL A 259 0.02 -3.32 -25.91
N GLN A 260 0.22 -2.31 -26.77
CA GLN A 260 -0.50 -2.18 -28.04
C GLN A 260 -0.30 -3.37 -28.97
N ASN A 261 0.90 -3.95 -29.01
CA ASN A 261 1.18 -5.11 -29.86
C ASN A 261 0.59 -6.42 -29.32
N ARG A 262 0.22 -6.47 -28.03
CA ARG A 262 -0.21 -7.70 -27.34
C ARG A 262 -1.72 -7.78 -27.12
N PHE A 263 -2.41 -6.65 -27.13
CA PHE A 263 -3.85 -6.56 -26.85
C PHE A 263 -4.59 -5.86 -27.99
N ALA A 264 -5.91 -6.04 -28.05
CA ALA A 264 -6.76 -5.32 -29.00
C ALA A 264 -6.57 -3.81 -28.85
N LYS A 265 -6.64 -3.08 -29.97
CA LYS A 265 -6.30 -1.65 -30.06
C LYS A 265 -7.11 -0.81 -29.06
N GLU A 266 -8.40 -1.11 -28.91
CA GLU A 266 -9.33 -0.42 -28.04
C GLU A 266 -8.91 -0.58 -26.57
N ILE A 267 -8.61 -1.82 -26.15
CA ILE A 267 -8.15 -2.14 -24.80
C ILE A 267 -6.81 -1.48 -24.51
N ALA A 268 -5.87 -1.54 -25.45
CA ALA A 268 -4.54 -0.98 -25.27
C ALA A 268 -4.55 0.55 -25.16
N ASN A 269 -5.40 1.22 -25.96
CA ASN A 269 -5.55 2.67 -25.89
C ASN A 269 -6.17 3.10 -24.57
N GLU A 270 -7.29 2.49 -24.17
CA GLU A 270 -7.94 2.79 -22.89
C GLU A 270 -6.99 2.54 -21.70
N TYR A 271 -6.24 1.43 -21.75
CA TYR A 271 -5.25 1.11 -20.72
C TYR A 271 -4.12 2.14 -20.67
N SER A 272 -3.65 2.63 -21.82
CA SER A 272 -2.58 3.64 -21.89
C SER A 272 -3.02 4.97 -21.27
N ASP A 273 -4.26 5.39 -21.50
CA ASP A 273 -4.81 6.60 -20.90
C ASP A 273 -4.96 6.46 -19.37
N LYS A 274 -5.50 5.32 -18.92
CA LYS A 274 -5.59 4.99 -17.48
C LYS A 274 -4.22 4.84 -16.82
N PHE A 275 -3.23 4.33 -17.54
CA PHE A 275 -1.85 4.22 -17.07
C PHE A 275 -1.27 5.60 -16.74
N ALA A 276 -1.50 6.60 -17.59
CA ALA A 276 -1.04 7.96 -17.33
C ALA A 276 -1.69 8.56 -16.07
N LYS A 277 -2.99 8.28 -15.83
CA LYS A 277 -3.70 8.71 -14.61
C LYS A 277 -3.16 8.00 -13.37
N ALA A 278 -2.87 6.70 -13.45
CA ALA A 278 -2.27 5.95 -12.35
C ALA A 278 -0.83 6.43 -12.03
N ASP A 279 -0.01 6.73 -13.04
CA ASP A 279 1.31 7.33 -12.83
C ASP A 279 1.20 8.71 -12.16
N ALA A 280 0.24 9.52 -12.61
CA ALA A 280 -0.07 10.80 -11.98
C ALA A 280 -0.54 10.64 -10.51
N ALA A 281 -1.29 9.59 -10.17
CA ALA A 281 -1.71 9.31 -8.80
C ALA A 281 -0.52 9.01 -7.87
N PHE A 282 0.50 8.30 -8.35
CA PHE A 282 1.71 8.07 -7.55
C PHE A 282 2.62 9.31 -7.43
N LEU A 283 2.45 10.32 -8.30
CA LEU A 283 3.35 11.47 -8.36
C LEU A 283 2.74 12.76 -7.82
N TYR A 284 1.43 12.98 -7.97
CA TYR A 284 0.84 14.31 -7.83
C TYR A 284 -0.42 14.31 -6.98
N GLN A 285 -0.60 13.35 -6.07
CA GLN A 285 -1.65 13.49 -5.06
C GLN A 285 -1.40 14.68 -4.13
N PHE A 286 -2.47 15.24 -3.58
CA PHE A 286 -2.36 16.28 -2.55
C PHE A 286 -1.90 15.68 -1.22
N VAL A 287 -1.10 16.44 -0.50
CA VAL A 287 -0.58 16.15 0.83
C VAL A 287 -0.59 17.44 1.65
N PHE A 288 -0.51 17.33 2.96
CA PHE A 288 -0.32 18.45 3.88
C PHE A 288 1.17 18.62 4.18
N ASP A 289 1.71 19.82 3.95
CA ASP A 289 3.05 20.17 4.42
C ASP A 289 2.96 20.78 5.84
N PRO A 290 3.40 20.07 6.88
CA PRO A 290 3.43 20.60 8.25
C PRO A 290 4.39 21.77 8.47
N THR A 291 5.35 22.00 7.56
CA THR A 291 6.29 23.13 7.66
C THR A 291 5.61 24.44 7.24
N SER A 292 5.05 24.47 6.02
CA SER A 292 4.30 25.63 5.54
C SER A 292 2.88 25.72 6.09
N ARG A 293 2.36 24.61 6.65
CA ARG A 293 0.97 24.44 7.11
C ARG A 293 -0.05 24.63 5.99
N THR A 294 0.26 24.13 4.80
CA THR A 294 -0.60 24.22 3.61
C THR A 294 -0.69 22.89 2.88
N TYR A 295 -1.72 22.74 2.04
CA TYR A 295 -1.79 21.60 1.13
C TYR A 295 -0.93 21.86 -0.12
N VAL A 296 -0.12 20.86 -0.47
CA VAL A 296 0.76 20.87 -1.64
C VAL A 296 0.60 19.56 -2.41
N ARG A 297 1.17 19.48 -3.61
CA ARG A 297 1.27 18.22 -4.35
C ARG A 297 2.49 17.44 -3.88
N LEU A 298 2.42 16.10 -3.85
CA LEU A 298 3.52 15.23 -3.45
C LEU A 298 4.83 15.54 -4.20
N ASN A 299 4.75 15.76 -5.51
CA ASN A 299 5.84 16.31 -6.32
C ASN A 299 5.34 17.54 -7.11
N PRO A 300 6.22 18.49 -7.46
CA PRO A 300 5.88 19.60 -8.36
C PRO A 300 5.34 19.09 -9.71
N LEU A 301 4.35 19.79 -10.25
CA LEU A 301 3.79 19.46 -11.56
C LEU A 301 4.78 19.84 -12.68
N PRO A 302 5.03 18.95 -13.67
CA PRO A 302 5.74 19.31 -14.90
C PRO A 302 4.98 20.38 -15.68
N GLN A 303 5.70 21.22 -16.44
CA GLN A 303 5.09 22.28 -17.26
C GLN A 303 4.17 21.74 -18.37
N ASP A 304 4.44 20.53 -18.85
CA ASP A 304 3.77 19.88 -19.97
C ASP A 304 2.72 18.84 -19.53
N ILE A 305 2.37 18.79 -18.24
CA ILE A 305 1.38 17.82 -17.76
C ILE A 305 0.00 18.09 -18.34
N LYS A 306 -0.61 17.05 -18.91
CA LYS A 306 -1.99 17.13 -19.39
C LYS A 306 -2.94 17.15 -18.21
N VAL A 307 -3.83 18.14 -18.15
CA VAL A 307 -4.82 18.30 -17.07
C VAL A 307 -5.70 17.06 -16.92
N ASP A 308 -6.04 16.38 -18.02
CA ASP A 308 -6.82 15.13 -17.96
C ASP A 308 -6.09 14.01 -17.20
N HIS A 309 -4.76 13.97 -17.17
CA HIS A 309 -4.02 12.98 -16.38
C HIS A 309 -4.18 13.21 -14.87
N LEU A 310 -4.48 14.45 -14.46
CA LEU A 310 -4.73 14.82 -13.06
C LEU A 310 -6.20 14.59 -12.65
N SER A 311 -7.07 14.23 -13.61
CA SER A 311 -8.46 13.92 -13.31
C SER A 311 -8.55 12.72 -12.36
N GLY A 312 -9.40 12.85 -11.34
CA GLY A 312 -9.59 11.83 -10.32
C GLY A 312 -8.55 11.81 -9.19
N LEU A 313 -7.63 12.78 -9.13
CA LEU A 313 -6.67 12.95 -8.02
C LEU A 313 -7.17 13.87 -6.90
N GLY A 314 -8.50 13.98 -6.76
CA GLY A 314 -9.13 14.89 -5.81
C GLY A 314 -9.13 16.35 -6.27
N GLU A 315 -10.06 17.12 -5.71
CA GLU A 315 -10.06 18.57 -5.85
C GLU A 315 -8.94 19.19 -5.01
N SER A 316 -8.52 20.41 -5.33
CA SER A 316 -7.63 21.14 -4.43
C SER A 316 -8.33 21.30 -3.07
N PRO A 317 -7.71 20.88 -1.96
CA PRO A 317 -8.23 21.19 -0.64
C PRO A 317 -8.42 22.71 -0.50
N GLN A 318 -9.59 23.15 -0.04
CA GLN A 318 -9.95 24.57 0.09
C GLN A 318 -10.41 24.88 1.53
N ASN A 319 -10.75 26.15 1.82
CA ASN A 319 -11.29 26.66 3.09
C ASN A 319 -12.50 25.92 3.70
N ARG A 320 -12.98 24.81 3.14
CA ARG A 320 -13.96 23.88 3.74
C ARG A 320 -13.31 22.76 4.55
N ASP A 321 -11.98 22.61 4.44
CA ASP A 321 -11.16 21.64 5.16
C ASP A 321 -10.57 22.26 6.46
N ILE A 322 -11.22 23.29 7.02
CA ILE A 322 -10.78 23.97 8.24
C ILE A 322 -10.62 22.99 9.42
N PRO A 323 -11.54 22.02 9.65
CA PRO A 323 -11.34 21.05 10.73
C PRO A 323 -10.08 20.20 10.52
N LEU A 324 -9.82 19.76 9.28
CA LEU A 324 -8.60 19.02 8.91
C LEU A 324 -7.35 19.87 9.14
N LEU A 325 -7.40 21.12 8.67
CA LEU A 325 -6.31 22.07 8.82
C LEU A 325 -6.05 22.41 10.29
N LYS A 326 -7.10 22.57 11.10
CA LYS A 326 -6.99 22.79 12.56
C LYS A 326 -6.35 21.59 13.26
N SER A 327 -6.79 20.38 12.91
CA SER A 327 -6.22 19.13 13.45
C SER A 327 -4.73 19.02 13.13
N ASN A 328 -4.36 19.27 11.87
CA ASN A 328 -2.98 19.16 11.41
C ASN A 328 -2.09 20.35 11.86
N ASN A 329 -2.65 21.53 12.13
CA ASN A 329 -1.86 22.70 12.58
C ASN A 329 -1.30 22.56 14.01
N ALA A 330 -1.73 21.56 14.76
CA ALA A 330 -1.20 21.24 16.09
C ALA A 330 0.17 20.54 16.04
N ILE A 331 0.72 20.29 14.85
CA ILE A 331 2.00 19.59 14.66
C ILE A 331 3.19 20.51 14.89
N HIS A 332 4.18 20.00 15.61
CA HIS A 332 5.47 20.62 15.87
C HIS A 332 6.58 19.72 15.33
N LEU A 333 7.27 20.16 14.27
CA LEU A 333 8.39 19.43 13.68
C LEU A 333 9.78 19.87 14.18
N ASP A 334 9.85 20.77 15.16
CA ASP A 334 11.12 21.23 15.72
C ASP A 334 11.83 20.06 16.43
N HIS A 335 12.72 19.40 15.68
CA HIS A 335 13.44 18.21 16.12
C HIS A 335 14.25 18.47 17.40
N ASP A 336 14.85 19.66 17.55
CA ASP A 336 15.63 20.01 18.73
C ASP A 336 14.75 20.19 19.96
N ARG A 337 13.56 20.76 19.78
CA ARG A 337 12.56 20.87 20.85
C ARG A 337 11.99 19.51 21.24
N ILE A 338 11.62 18.69 20.26
CA ILE A 338 11.11 17.32 20.47
C ILE A 338 12.15 16.49 21.25
N LEU A 339 13.42 16.56 20.87
CA LEU A 339 14.52 15.84 21.52
C LEU A 339 14.83 16.36 22.94
N LYS A 340 14.71 17.66 23.18
CA LYS A 340 14.86 18.24 24.52
C LYS A 340 13.69 17.87 25.44
N GLU A 341 12.48 17.74 24.89
CA GLU A 341 11.29 17.35 25.64
C GLU A 341 11.27 15.83 25.91
N SER A 342 11.76 15.00 24.97
CA SER A 342 11.81 13.53 25.11
C SER A 342 12.86 13.03 26.10
N ASN A 343 13.90 13.83 26.40
CA ASN A 343 14.97 13.48 27.36
C ASN A 343 14.68 13.87 28.82
N LYS A 344 13.53 14.49 29.12
CA LYS A 344 13.09 14.73 30.52
C LYS A 344 12.52 13.42 31.10
N GLU A 345 12.73 13.16 32.39
CA GLU A 345 12.38 11.90 33.08
C GLU A 345 11.01 11.33 32.65
N ASN A 346 11.01 10.04 32.28
CA ASN A 346 9.83 9.27 31.91
C ASN A 346 9.01 8.97 33.17
N ILE A 347 8.00 9.79 33.45
CA ILE A 347 6.86 9.32 34.25
C ILE A 347 6.01 8.51 33.28
N ASP A 348 5.75 7.23 33.56
CA ASP A 348 4.81 6.43 32.77
C ASP A 348 3.41 7.05 32.93
N PRO A 349 2.88 7.77 31.91
CA PRO A 349 1.57 8.39 32.01
C PRO A 349 0.46 7.33 32.03
N PHE A 350 0.76 6.09 31.62
CA PHE A 350 -0.18 4.98 31.57
C PHE A 350 -0.29 4.22 32.90
N ALA A 351 0.63 4.44 33.84
CA ALA A 351 0.47 3.95 35.20
C ALA A 351 -0.64 4.72 35.95
N GLN A 352 -0.99 5.93 35.49
CA GLN A 352 -2.04 6.77 36.07
C GLN A 352 -3.42 6.50 35.45
N LEU A 353 -3.48 6.13 34.17
CA LEU A 353 -4.72 5.78 33.47
C LEU A 353 -5.15 4.34 33.80
N GLY A 354 -5.98 4.17 34.83
CA GLY A 354 -6.57 2.88 35.18
C GLY A 354 -7.45 2.32 34.07
N THR A 355 -7.63 0.99 34.02
CA THR A 355 -8.50 0.32 33.03
C THR A 355 -9.97 0.78 33.10
N SER A 356 -10.40 1.38 34.21
CA SER A 356 -11.74 1.94 34.41
C SER A 356 -11.92 3.36 33.86
N GLU A 357 -10.84 4.15 33.72
CA GLU A 357 -10.93 5.54 33.24
C GLU A 357 -11.10 5.62 31.72
N PHE A 358 -10.91 4.53 30.98
CA PHE A 358 -11.22 4.48 29.54
C PHE A 358 -12.73 4.62 29.23
N ASN A 359 -13.61 4.47 30.23
CA ASN A 359 -15.07 4.50 30.06
C ASN A 359 -15.75 5.80 30.53
N GLU A 360 -15.10 6.64 31.34
CA GLU A 360 -15.67 7.87 31.91
C GLU A 360 -14.78 9.09 31.63
N PHE A 361 -14.64 9.43 30.35
CA PHE A 361 -14.31 10.81 30.01
C PHE A 361 -15.55 11.40 29.34
N GLU A 362 -16.09 12.49 29.86
CA GLU A 362 -17.05 13.33 29.14
C GLU A 362 -16.26 14.28 28.24
N PHE A 363 -16.71 14.43 27.00
CA PHE A 363 -15.97 15.06 25.91
C PHE A 363 -16.64 16.37 25.47
N ASP A 364 -15.87 17.26 24.83
CA ASP A 364 -16.46 18.25 23.94
C ASP A 364 -16.94 17.53 22.67
N ASP A 365 -18.19 17.08 22.70
CA ASP A 365 -18.87 16.37 21.62
C ASP A 365 -18.70 17.06 20.26
N LYS A 366 -18.50 18.38 20.24
CA LYS A 366 -18.36 19.16 19.01
C LYS A 366 -17.10 18.81 18.22
N ALA A 367 -15.95 18.63 18.87
CA ALA A 367 -14.69 18.30 18.18
C ALA A 367 -14.71 16.88 17.61
N LEU A 368 -15.35 15.95 18.34
CA LEU A 368 -15.58 14.58 17.86
C LEU A 368 -16.55 14.56 16.69
N GLN A 369 -17.63 15.33 16.77
CA GLN A 369 -18.61 15.46 15.70
C GLN A 369 -17.99 16.14 14.47
N ASP A 370 -17.12 17.13 14.63
CA ASP A 370 -16.39 17.78 13.54
C ASP A 370 -15.39 16.82 12.87
N MET A 371 -14.66 16.00 13.65
CA MET A 371 -13.77 14.96 13.13
C MET A 371 -14.55 13.82 12.47
N GLU A 372 -15.68 13.43 13.05
CA GLU A 372 -16.55 12.42 12.48
C GLU A 372 -17.20 12.94 11.20
N ILE A 373 -17.59 14.23 11.11
CA ILE A 373 -18.06 14.89 9.88
C ILE A 373 -16.95 14.93 8.83
N LEU A 374 -15.73 15.29 9.23
CA LEU A 374 -14.57 15.33 8.35
C LEU A 374 -14.31 13.95 7.72
N LEU A 375 -14.44 12.90 8.52
CA LEU A 375 -14.25 11.51 8.11
C LEU A 375 -15.55 10.86 7.55
N LYS A 376 -16.76 11.42 7.77
CA LYS A 376 -18.07 10.92 7.26
C LYS A 376 -18.46 11.50 5.90
N LYS A 377 -17.85 12.60 5.43
CA LYS A 377 -17.96 13.06 4.02
C LYS A 377 -17.45 12.03 2.99
N VAL A 378 -17.12 10.82 3.45
CA VAL A 378 -16.49 9.68 2.80
C VAL A 378 -17.50 8.61 2.36
N GLU A 379 -18.80 8.74 2.68
CA GLU A 379 -19.81 7.81 2.14
C GLU A 379 -20.32 8.26 0.77
N PRO A 380 -20.26 7.41 -0.28
CA PRO A 380 -21.14 7.61 -1.41
C PRO A 380 -22.58 7.46 -0.91
N VAL A 381 -23.47 8.34 -1.37
CA VAL A 381 -24.92 8.08 -1.29
C VAL A 381 -25.14 6.72 -1.92
N VAL A 382 -25.39 5.70 -1.10
CA VAL A 382 -25.87 4.40 -1.58
C VAL A 382 -27.25 4.69 -2.15
N LYS A 383 -27.32 4.93 -3.47
CA LYS A 383 -28.61 4.90 -4.17
C LYS A 383 -29.20 3.51 -3.89
N PRO A 384 -30.46 3.42 -3.45
CA PRO A 384 -31.09 2.12 -3.23
C PRO A 384 -30.95 1.30 -4.52
N SER A 385 -30.47 0.07 -4.36
CA SER A 385 -30.35 -0.90 -5.45
C SER A 385 -31.67 -0.99 -6.20
N LEU A 386 -31.64 -0.78 -7.52
CA LEU A 386 -32.75 -1.16 -8.39
C LEU A 386 -33.12 -2.62 -8.09
N PRO A 387 -34.42 -2.95 -7.98
CA PRO A 387 -34.85 -4.32 -7.73
C PRO A 387 -34.30 -5.24 -8.85
N PRO A 388 -33.99 -6.50 -8.52
CA PRO A 388 -33.48 -7.44 -9.52
C PRO A 388 -34.50 -7.56 -10.67
N PRO A 389 -34.04 -7.67 -11.94
CA PRO A 389 -34.94 -7.90 -13.04
C PRO A 389 -35.70 -9.21 -12.80
N SER A 390 -37.03 -9.13 -12.89
CA SER A 390 -37.94 -10.27 -12.81
C SER A 390 -37.48 -11.36 -13.79
N SER A 391 -37.30 -12.57 -13.27
CA SER A 391 -37.00 -13.77 -14.06
C SER A 391 -38.16 -14.11 -14.99
N SER A 392 -38.11 -13.62 -16.23
CA SER A 392 -38.84 -14.20 -17.35
C SER A 392 -37.92 -15.22 -18.05
N PRO A 393 -38.43 -16.43 -18.38
CA PRO A 393 -37.61 -17.47 -19.00
C PRO A 393 -37.24 -17.07 -20.44
N PRO A 394 -36.06 -17.49 -20.94
CA PRO A 394 -35.63 -17.14 -22.30
C PRO A 394 -36.52 -17.82 -23.36
N PRO A 395 -36.82 -17.14 -24.47
CA PRO A 395 -37.51 -17.77 -25.59
C PRO A 395 -36.61 -18.83 -26.26
N ARG A 396 -37.23 -19.96 -26.62
CA ARG A 396 -36.58 -21.09 -27.29
C ARG A 396 -36.02 -20.65 -28.65
N MET A 397 -34.70 -20.73 -28.82
CA MET A 397 -34.06 -20.60 -30.14
C MET A 397 -34.22 -21.92 -30.92
N PHE A 398 -34.98 -21.86 -32.01
CA PHE A 398 -34.96 -22.88 -33.06
C PHE A 398 -33.73 -22.66 -33.96
N GLY A 399 -33.02 -23.74 -34.26
CA GLY A 399 -31.77 -23.73 -35.03
C GLY A 399 -31.93 -23.34 -36.51
N PRO A 400 -30.84 -22.96 -37.19
CA PRO A 400 -30.89 -22.52 -38.58
C PRO A 400 -30.92 -23.72 -39.53
N ARG A 401 -31.92 -23.78 -40.42
CA ARG A 401 -31.84 -24.55 -41.67
C ARG A 401 -31.34 -23.63 -42.78
N TYR A 402 -30.31 -24.11 -43.46
CA TYR A 402 -29.85 -23.67 -44.78
C TYR A 402 -30.99 -23.66 -45.81
N ILE A 403 -30.92 -22.78 -46.82
CA ILE A 403 -30.93 -23.11 -48.26
C ILE A 403 -30.79 -21.83 -49.13
N SER A 404 -29.77 -21.88 -49.99
CA SER A 404 -29.54 -21.28 -51.33
C SER A 404 -29.80 -19.79 -51.67
N SER A 405 -28.69 -19.14 -52.05
CA SER A 405 -28.45 -18.13 -53.11
C SER A 405 -29.26 -18.34 -54.42
N PRO A 406 -29.32 -17.43 -55.45
CA PRO A 406 -28.24 -16.48 -55.83
C PRO A 406 -28.57 -15.14 -56.57
N LEU A 407 -27.52 -14.31 -56.69
CA LEU A 407 -27.06 -13.51 -57.86
C LEU A 407 -27.82 -12.27 -58.44
N LYS A 408 -26.98 -11.26 -58.76
CA LYS A 408 -27.10 -10.17 -59.77
C LYS A 408 -28.09 -9.05 -59.43
N SER A 409 -27.94 -7.78 -59.83
CA SER A 409 -26.94 -6.91 -60.46
C SER A 409 -27.68 -5.57 -60.66
N ILE A 410 -27.01 -4.42 -60.67
CA ILE A 410 -27.23 -3.30 -61.64
C ILE A 410 -26.39 -2.08 -61.20
N THR A 411 -25.97 -1.37 -62.23
CA THR A 411 -24.85 -0.44 -62.42
C THR A 411 -25.26 1.01 -62.61
N ASN A 412 -24.32 1.94 -62.35
CA ASN A 412 -24.07 3.26 -62.97
C ASN A 412 -25.15 4.38 -62.82
N VAL A 413 -24.92 5.70 -62.96
CA VAL A 413 -23.96 6.52 -63.76
C VAL A 413 -23.77 7.93 -63.14
N ASN A 414 -22.53 8.45 -63.30
CA ASN A 414 -21.94 9.83 -63.35
C ASN A 414 -22.76 11.14 -63.31
N SER A 415 -22.13 12.21 -62.77
CA SER A 415 -21.79 13.53 -63.38
C SER A 415 -21.49 14.57 -62.26
N SER A 416 -20.68 15.63 -62.31
CA SER A 416 -19.66 16.22 -63.20
C SER A 416 -19.05 17.43 -62.41
N LEU A 417 -17.74 17.66 -62.58
CA LEU A 417 -16.88 18.78 -62.10
C LEU A 417 -17.12 20.10 -62.89
N PRO A 418 -16.30 21.19 -62.83
CA PRO A 418 -15.47 21.85 -61.77
C PRO A 418 -15.49 23.42 -61.83
N ARG A 419 -14.71 24.10 -60.95
CA ARG A 419 -13.73 25.22 -61.20
C ARG A 419 -13.44 25.96 -59.87
N SER A 420 -12.29 26.55 -59.54
CA SER A 420 -11.02 26.85 -60.22
C SER A 420 -9.98 27.37 -59.18
N VAL A 421 -8.70 27.12 -59.44
CA VAL A 421 -7.47 27.64 -58.78
C VAL A 421 -7.11 29.06 -59.32
N PRO A 422 -6.10 29.82 -58.81
CA PRO A 422 -4.66 29.59 -59.09
C PRO A 422 -3.67 29.96 -57.93
N SER A 423 -2.64 29.13 -57.64
CA SER A 423 -1.18 29.24 -57.98
C SER A 423 -0.39 30.29 -57.18
N VAL A 424 0.84 30.06 -56.66
CA VAL A 424 2.17 29.93 -57.31
C VAL A 424 3.15 29.34 -56.25
N ASN A 425 3.83 28.18 -56.44
CA ASN A 425 5.18 27.94 -57.03
C ASN A 425 6.36 28.60 -56.26
N THR A 426 7.54 28.02 -55.98
CA THR A 426 8.36 26.94 -56.60
C THR A 426 9.43 26.37 -55.64
N THR A 427 9.85 25.15 -55.93
CA THR A 427 11.03 24.38 -55.48
C THR A 427 12.36 24.92 -56.08
N THR A 428 13.55 24.64 -55.50
CA THR A 428 14.66 23.77 -56.03
C THR A 428 16.04 24.02 -55.36
N ASP A 429 16.66 22.93 -54.89
CA ASP A 429 18.06 22.45 -54.89
C ASP A 429 19.35 23.21 -54.41
N ARG A 430 20.13 22.42 -53.66
CA ARG A 430 21.60 22.14 -53.68
C ARG A 430 22.68 23.17 -53.28
N ALA A 431 23.39 22.75 -52.22
CA ALA A 431 24.85 22.50 -52.12
C ALA A 431 25.86 23.64 -51.81
N ARG A 432 26.58 23.40 -50.69
CA ARG A 432 28.01 23.65 -50.38
C ARG A 432 28.57 25.09 -50.50
N LEU A 433 29.08 25.63 -49.38
CA LEU A 433 30.54 25.77 -49.16
C LEU A 433 30.92 26.21 -47.73
N THR A 434 32.03 25.59 -47.33
CA THR A 434 32.87 25.53 -46.13
C THR A 434 33.46 26.85 -45.59
N ALA A 435 33.93 26.79 -44.34
CA ALA A 435 35.04 27.51 -43.67
C ALA A 435 34.54 28.33 -42.45
N LEU A 436 35.10 28.27 -41.22
CA LEU A 436 36.51 28.23 -40.84
C LEU A 436 36.63 27.97 -39.30
N LEU A 437 37.80 27.47 -38.86
CA LEU A 437 38.40 27.46 -37.50
C LEU A 437 38.31 26.19 -36.61
N LYS A 438 39.36 25.37 -36.73
CA LYS A 438 40.17 24.74 -35.64
C LYS A 438 41.65 25.21 -35.87
N PRO A 439 42.70 24.90 -35.07
CA PRO A 439 42.82 24.06 -33.85
C PRO A 439 43.77 24.63 -32.74
N LYS A 440 43.95 23.90 -31.63
CA LYS A 440 45.27 23.67 -31.00
C LYS A 440 45.32 22.32 -30.26
N MET A 441 46.40 21.59 -30.52
CA MET A 441 46.78 20.28 -29.96
C MET A 441 47.80 20.41 -28.82
N SER A 442 47.86 19.42 -27.92
CA SER A 442 49.05 18.68 -27.42
C SER A 442 48.56 17.67 -26.33
N THR A 443 49.08 16.48 -26.03
CA THR A 443 50.16 15.59 -26.53
C THR A 443 50.00 14.18 -25.90
N PHE A 444 49.98 13.14 -26.75
CA PHE A 444 50.67 11.83 -26.72
C PHE A 444 51.21 11.15 -25.43
N THR A 445 51.03 9.81 -25.33
CA THR A 445 52.04 8.69 -25.26
C THR A 445 51.30 7.34 -24.98
N VAL A 446 50.96 6.47 -25.96
CA VAL A 446 51.64 5.26 -26.52
C VAL A 446 52.29 4.29 -25.52
N TRP A 447 51.84 3.02 -25.46
CA TRP A 447 52.69 1.81 -25.34
C TRP A 447 52.02 0.61 -26.06
N LYS A 448 52.85 -0.21 -26.73
CA LYS A 448 52.54 -1.30 -27.67
C LYS A 448 52.86 -2.68 -27.05
N ASP A 449 52.08 -3.68 -27.45
CA ASP A 449 52.29 -5.13 -27.64
C ASP A 449 53.46 -5.90 -26.98
N LYS A 450 53.15 -7.10 -26.45
CA LYS A 450 53.94 -8.33 -26.63
C LYS A 450 53.15 -9.63 -26.34
N GLU A 451 53.60 -10.69 -26.99
CA GLU A 451 52.91 -11.93 -27.40
C GLU A 451 52.79 -13.08 -26.37
N LEU A 452 52.01 -14.09 -26.78
CA LEU A 452 51.68 -15.43 -26.23
C LEU A 452 52.88 -16.37 -25.92
N PRO A 453 52.61 -17.51 -25.24
CA PRO A 453 52.72 -18.79 -25.95
C PRO A 453 51.57 -19.82 -25.71
N LYS A 454 51.68 -20.94 -26.43
CA LYS A 454 50.67 -21.89 -26.93
C LYS A 454 50.40 -23.14 -26.03
N LYS A 455 49.12 -23.57 -25.95
CA LYS A 455 48.49 -24.94 -26.13
C LYS A 455 49.10 -26.20 -25.45
N PRO A 456 48.28 -27.23 -25.06
CA PRO A 456 47.56 -28.07 -26.03
C PRO A 456 46.11 -28.49 -25.73
N THR A 457 45.48 -28.90 -26.82
CA THR A 457 44.12 -29.41 -27.09
C THR A 457 43.82 -30.82 -26.58
N LYS A 458 42.55 -31.11 -26.28
CA LYS A 458 41.83 -32.31 -26.74
C LYS A 458 40.31 -32.05 -26.82
N SER A 459 39.72 -32.49 -27.92
CA SER A 459 38.31 -32.43 -28.31
C SER A 459 37.51 -33.62 -27.75
N ILE A 460 36.17 -33.50 -27.69
CA ILE A 460 35.19 -34.35 -28.43
C ILE A 460 33.74 -33.98 -28.04
N PHE A 461 32.90 -33.98 -29.08
CA PHE A 461 31.44 -33.75 -29.21
C PHE A 461 30.53 -34.45 -28.19
N ARG A 462 29.35 -33.85 -27.89
CA ARG A 462 28.04 -34.20 -28.50
C ARG A 462 26.87 -33.36 -27.93
N ALA A 463 26.13 -32.70 -28.81
CA ALA A 463 24.82 -32.11 -28.53
C ALA A 463 23.72 -33.20 -28.48
N ARG A 464 22.70 -33.03 -27.63
CA ARG A 464 21.44 -33.80 -27.67
C ARG A 464 20.24 -32.84 -27.68
N SER A 465 19.41 -33.00 -28.72
CA SER A 465 18.09 -32.39 -28.92
C SER A 465 17.00 -33.11 -28.08
N PRO A 466 15.80 -32.51 -27.88
CA PRO A 466 14.78 -32.99 -26.94
C PRO A 466 13.84 -34.05 -27.56
N PRO A 467 13.10 -34.83 -26.75
CA PRO A 467 12.17 -35.85 -27.26
C PRO A 467 10.76 -35.28 -27.59
N PRO A 468 9.99 -35.97 -28.46
CA PRO A 468 8.67 -35.54 -28.96
C PRO A 468 7.49 -36.05 -28.08
N PRO A 469 6.24 -35.59 -28.32
CA PRO A 469 5.08 -35.91 -27.48
C PRO A 469 4.38 -37.20 -27.91
N SER A 470 3.82 -37.94 -26.95
CA SER A 470 3.00 -39.13 -27.21
C SER A 470 1.50 -38.92 -26.89
N SER A 471 0.70 -39.57 -27.71
CA SER A 471 -0.73 -39.47 -27.99
C SER A 471 -1.70 -40.05 -26.94
N PHE A 472 -2.94 -39.54 -27.00
CA PHE A 472 -4.16 -40.02 -26.34
C PHE A 472 -4.70 -41.36 -26.89
N LYS A 473 -5.39 -42.14 -26.03
CA LYS A 473 -6.74 -42.82 -26.16
C LYS A 473 -6.83 -44.15 -25.34
N PRO A 474 -8.02 -44.73 -25.03
CA PRO A 474 -8.75 -44.52 -23.76
C PRO A 474 -9.27 -45.85 -23.11
N VAL A 475 -10.20 -45.73 -22.13
CA VAL A 475 -11.27 -46.70 -21.75
C VAL A 475 -10.97 -47.69 -20.59
N LEU A 476 -11.66 -47.56 -19.43
CA LEU A 476 -12.87 -48.32 -19.02
C LEU A 476 -13.17 -48.16 -17.49
N ASN A 477 -14.43 -47.85 -17.17
CA ASN A 477 -15.06 -47.94 -15.85
C ASN A 477 -15.10 -49.38 -15.33
N LYS A 478 -14.93 -49.59 -14.00
CA LYS A 478 -15.66 -50.60 -13.23
C LYS A 478 -15.94 -50.12 -11.80
N GLU A 479 -17.08 -50.57 -11.31
CA GLU A 479 -17.87 -50.10 -10.19
C GLU A 479 -17.41 -50.63 -8.81
N ASN A 480 -17.86 -49.91 -7.79
CA ASN A 480 -18.19 -50.28 -6.40
C ASN A 480 -18.01 -51.74 -5.96
N VAL A 481 -17.22 -51.96 -4.90
CA VAL A 481 -17.56 -52.93 -3.85
C VAL A 481 -17.18 -52.36 -2.46
N VAL A 482 -18.18 -52.36 -1.59
CA VAL A 482 -18.19 -52.04 -0.16
C VAL A 482 -17.46 -53.14 0.61
N HIS A 483 -16.55 -52.79 1.53
CA HIS A 483 -16.30 -53.57 2.77
C HIS A 483 -15.51 -52.73 3.80
N THR A 484 -16.07 -52.63 5.01
CA THR A 484 -15.40 -52.27 6.27
C THR A 484 -15.80 -53.34 7.32
N PRO A 485 -15.12 -53.46 8.47
CA PRO A 485 -13.67 -53.55 8.74
C PRO A 485 -13.37 -54.76 9.67
N PRO A 486 -12.16 -54.87 10.25
CA PRO A 486 -12.14 -55.27 11.66
C PRO A 486 -11.35 -54.31 12.57
N SER A 487 -11.90 -54.23 13.77
CA SER A 487 -11.56 -53.52 14.99
C SER A 487 -10.21 -53.89 15.61
N ILE A 488 -9.46 -52.88 16.08
CA ILE A 488 -8.51 -53.01 17.20
C ILE A 488 -8.69 -51.82 18.17
N LYS A 489 -8.50 -52.16 19.44
CA LYS A 489 -9.02 -51.58 20.68
C LYS A 489 -8.41 -50.24 21.10
N TYR A 490 -9.29 -49.48 21.77
CA TYR A 490 -9.03 -48.38 22.70
C TYR A 490 -7.97 -48.70 23.77
N GLN A 491 -7.07 -47.75 24.01
CA GLN A 491 -6.66 -47.39 25.37
C GLN A 491 -6.61 -45.87 25.52
N SER A 492 -7.17 -45.45 26.64
CA SER A 492 -7.49 -44.11 27.12
C SER A 492 -6.27 -43.27 27.50
N SER A 493 -6.34 -41.95 27.28
CA SER A 493 -5.73 -40.95 28.18
C SER A 493 -6.42 -39.58 28.01
N GLN A 494 -7.16 -39.19 29.06
CA GLN A 494 -7.72 -37.86 29.26
C GLN A 494 -6.61 -36.84 29.54
N LYS A 495 -6.65 -35.69 28.86
CA LYS A 495 -6.79 -34.34 29.44
C LYS A 495 -6.51 -33.28 28.37
N ARG A 496 -7.60 -32.67 27.88
CA ARG A 496 -7.56 -31.35 27.26
C ARG A 496 -7.24 -30.32 28.35
N LYS A 497 -6.21 -29.51 28.15
CA LYS A 497 -6.06 -28.21 28.80
C LYS A 497 -6.04 -27.13 27.73
N SER A 498 -6.86 -26.12 27.98
CA SER A 498 -6.93 -24.81 27.35
C SER A 498 -5.55 -24.17 27.17
N ILE A 499 -5.27 -23.64 25.98
CA ILE A 499 -4.18 -22.69 25.76
C ILE A 499 -4.81 -21.30 25.81
N LEU A 500 -4.96 -20.81 27.03
CA LEU A 500 -5.24 -19.43 27.39
C LEU A 500 -4.51 -19.22 28.73
N ALA A 501 -3.68 -18.16 28.78
CA ALA A 501 -2.77 -17.77 29.86
C ALA A 501 -1.50 -18.65 30.02
N ASP A 502 -0.37 -18.11 29.52
CA ASP A 502 0.90 -17.98 30.26
C ASP A 502 1.98 -17.46 29.29
N TYR A 503 2.19 -16.15 29.28
CA TYR A 503 3.40 -15.52 28.73
C TYR A 503 3.88 -14.45 29.71
N PRO A 504 5.19 -14.38 29.99
CA PRO A 504 5.73 -13.57 31.06
C PRO A 504 5.70 -12.08 30.72
N ASP A 505 5.49 -11.28 31.76
CA ASP A 505 5.65 -9.83 31.76
C ASP A 505 7.06 -9.43 31.24
N PRO A 506 7.16 -8.61 30.17
CA PRO A 506 8.44 -8.16 29.64
C PRO A 506 9.26 -7.27 30.60
N PHE A 507 8.71 -6.86 31.75
CA PHE A 507 9.44 -6.11 32.78
C PHE A 507 10.12 -6.98 33.86
N ALA A 508 10.01 -8.31 33.79
CA ALA A 508 10.52 -9.21 34.84
C ALA A 508 12.06 -9.35 34.91
N LYS A 509 12.83 -8.72 34.02
CA LYS A 509 14.30 -8.85 33.94
C LYS A 509 15.07 -7.64 34.49
N ILE A 510 14.70 -7.08 35.64
CA ILE A 510 15.63 -6.28 36.45
C ILE A 510 15.41 -6.57 37.94
N LYS A 511 16.15 -7.54 38.48
CA LYS A 511 16.52 -7.56 39.91
C LYS A 511 18.03 -7.71 40.01
N LYS A 512 18.73 -6.60 40.18
CA LYS A 512 19.99 -6.58 40.94
C LYS A 512 19.70 -5.91 42.29
N PRO A 513 20.24 -6.44 43.40
CA PRO A 513 19.91 -5.97 44.74
C PRO A 513 20.54 -4.60 44.99
N PHE A 514 19.73 -3.62 45.39
CA PHE A 514 20.23 -2.39 45.99
C PHE A 514 20.79 -2.74 47.37
N ALA A 515 22.07 -2.45 47.57
CA ALA A 515 22.71 -2.49 48.87
C ALA A 515 22.08 -1.44 49.78
N LEU A 516 21.74 -1.85 51.00
CA LEU A 516 21.31 -0.99 52.10
C LEU A 516 22.41 0.03 52.40
N ALA A 517 22.12 1.30 52.18
CA ALA A 517 22.89 2.40 52.76
C ALA A 517 22.22 2.82 54.07
N ASP A 518 23.03 2.79 55.14
CA ASP A 518 22.76 3.29 56.47
C ASP A 518 22.07 4.65 56.48
N THR A 519 20.94 4.73 57.18
CA THR A 519 20.41 6.01 57.69
C THR A 519 20.12 5.84 59.18
N SER A 520 21.17 6.05 59.97
CA SER A 520 21.04 6.47 61.36
C SER A 520 20.82 8.00 61.40
N ILE A 521 20.15 8.49 62.46
CA ILE A 521 20.05 9.91 62.90
C ILE A 521 18.92 10.69 62.15
N VAL A 522 17.86 11.29 62.74
CA VAL A 522 17.48 11.61 64.13
C VAL A 522 15.95 11.77 64.20
N ARG A 523 15.32 11.16 65.21
CA ARG A 523 13.95 11.48 65.66
C ARG A 523 14.00 12.65 66.65
N ARG A 524 13.39 13.78 66.29
CA ARG A 524 12.72 14.73 67.21
C ARG A 524 11.36 14.97 66.55
N GLY A 525 10.21 14.58 67.11
CA GLY A 525 9.76 14.83 68.47
C GLY A 525 9.20 16.25 68.52
N ILE A 526 7.89 16.42 68.35
CA ILE A 526 7.03 17.36 69.10
C ILE A 526 5.55 17.03 68.81
N CYS A 527 4.80 17.02 69.92
CA CYS A 527 3.41 16.69 70.12
C CYS A 527 2.45 17.84 69.75
N LYS A 528 1.21 17.44 69.44
CA LYS A 528 -0.09 18.07 69.79
C LYS A 528 -0.12 19.57 70.11
N LYS A 529 -0.91 20.32 69.33
CA LYS A 529 -2.17 20.92 69.78
C LYS A 529 -3.09 21.19 68.60
#